data_AF-A0A9K3P5G6-F1
#
_entry.id   AF-A0A9K3P5G6-F1
#
_cell.length_a   1.000
_cell.length_b   1.000
_cell.length_c   1.000
_cell.angle_alpha   90.00
_cell.angle_beta   90.00
_cell.angle_gamma   90.00
#
_symmetry.space_group_name_H-M   'P 1'
#
loop_
_entity.id
_entity.type
_entity.pdbx_description
1 polymer ?
#
loop_
_entity_poly.entity_id
_entity_poly.type
_entity_poly.pdbx_seq_one_letter_code
_entity_poly.pdbx_strand_id
1 'polypeptide(L)'
;MFILDDYAGNQDLGNTSTEDVIFLHGFMSSSYIWTETIFPELVSSKYRLFAVDLLGFGSSPKPRECLYTLNDHLEMIEKSVIREFDLKSFHLVAHSMGCIIALALAAKYPNSLKSITLVAPPYFITSEEEDPSEIALKRLAYKSVWPPLLFGSAFMTWYEHLGRCVCFVLCRHHKTWEKILKLVTRKRYIFQYMTRYKTTPSKAANEPNVQGTIRSFS
;
A
#
# COMPACT_ATOMS: atom_id res chain seq x y z
N MET A 1 -11.77 -6.89 -17.34
CA MET A 1 -10.71 -6.02 -16.80
C MET A 1 -11.30 -4.62 -16.76
N PHE A 2 -11.28 -3.95 -15.61
CA PHE A 2 -11.86 -2.61 -15.49
C PHE A 2 -10.77 -1.59 -15.76
N ILE A 3 -10.91 -0.86 -16.86
CA ILE A 3 -10.25 0.42 -17.08
C ILE A 3 -11.08 1.43 -16.32
N LEU A 4 -10.45 2.19 -15.42
CA LEU A 4 -11.03 3.43 -14.92
C LEU A 4 -10.27 4.58 -15.56
N ASP A 5 -11.10 5.45 -16.14
CA ASP A 5 -10.80 6.74 -16.75
C ASP A 5 -10.23 6.73 -18.17
N ASP A 6 -11.14 6.56 -19.14
CA ASP A 6 -11.19 7.54 -20.24
C ASP A 6 -11.52 8.92 -19.62
N TYR A 7 -10.57 9.52 -18.90
CA TYR A 7 -10.58 10.94 -18.59
C TYR A 7 -10.17 11.69 -19.87
N ALA A 8 -10.91 11.46 -20.95
CA ALA A 8 -11.02 12.43 -22.00
C ALA A 8 -11.70 13.63 -21.35
N GLY A 9 -10.88 14.59 -20.91
CA GLY A 9 -11.34 15.96 -20.79
C GLY A 9 -11.99 16.29 -22.13
N ASN A 10 -13.32 16.31 -22.13
CA ASN A 10 -14.14 16.63 -23.29
C ASN A 10 -13.95 18.14 -23.53
N GLN A 11 -12.80 18.49 -24.06
CA GLN A 11 -12.52 19.76 -24.67
C GLN A 11 -11.90 19.44 -26.02
N ASP A 12 -12.66 19.82 -27.03
CA ASP A 12 -12.28 19.96 -28.43
C ASP A 12 -11.03 20.87 -28.54
N LEU A 13 -9.87 20.36 -28.11
CA LEU A 13 -8.57 20.97 -28.29
C LEU A 13 -8.11 20.60 -29.68
N GLY A 14 -8.65 21.35 -30.65
CA GLY A 14 -8.40 21.20 -32.07
C GLY A 14 -6.98 20.71 -32.37
N ASN A 15 -6.92 19.57 -33.08
CA ASN A 15 -5.73 19.04 -33.73
C ASN A 15 -4.50 18.77 -32.84
N THR A 16 -4.66 18.57 -31.53
CA THR A 16 -3.55 18.12 -30.68
C THR A 16 -3.59 16.60 -30.52
N SER A 17 -2.53 15.92 -30.98
CA SER A 17 -2.39 14.46 -30.83
C SER A 17 -2.36 14.11 -29.34
N THR A 18 -3.36 13.39 -28.87
CA THR A 18 -3.38 12.83 -27.52
C THR A 18 -2.41 11.64 -27.45
N GLU A 19 -1.64 11.58 -26.37
CA GLU A 19 -0.60 10.56 -26.18
C GLU A 19 -1.05 9.52 -25.15
N ASP A 20 -0.83 8.24 -25.42
CA ASP A 20 -1.30 7.15 -24.54
C ASP A 20 -0.27 6.84 -23.44
N VAL A 21 -0.71 6.69 -22.19
CA VAL A 21 0.17 6.36 -21.05
C VAL A 21 -0.41 5.20 -20.26
N ILE A 22 0.35 4.11 -20.14
CA ILE A 22 -0.04 2.92 -19.37
C ILE A 22 0.68 2.90 -18.01
N PHE A 23 -0.10 2.80 -16.94
CA PHE A 23 0.37 2.74 -15.56
C PHE A 23 0.25 1.32 -14.99
N LEU A 24 1.38 0.77 -14.54
CA LEU A 24 1.49 -0.58 -13.96
C LEU A 24 1.81 -0.50 -12.47
N HIS A 25 0.94 -1.06 -11.63
CA HIS A 25 1.14 -1.09 -10.18
C HIS A 25 2.11 -2.21 -9.73
N GLY A 26 2.54 -2.14 -8.47
CA GLY A 26 3.42 -3.13 -7.84
C GLY A 26 2.68 -4.30 -7.16
N PHE A 27 3.42 -5.21 -6.52
CA PHE A 27 2.86 -6.33 -5.79
C PHE A 27 1.93 -5.87 -4.64
N MET A 28 0.82 -6.59 -4.42
CA MET A 28 -0.22 -6.27 -3.42
C MET A 28 -0.87 -4.88 -3.56
N SER A 29 -0.75 -4.25 -4.73
CA SER A 29 -1.40 -2.97 -5.05
C SER A 29 -2.49 -3.16 -6.11
N SER A 30 -3.08 -2.07 -6.57
CA SER A 30 -4.06 -2.01 -7.67
C SER A 30 -3.91 -0.70 -8.44
N SER A 31 -4.62 -0.59 -9.56
CA SER A 31 -4.79 0.62 -10.37
C SER A 31 -5.15 1.86 -9.54
N TYR A 32 -5.85 1.67 -8.41
CA TYR A 32 -6.28 2.70 -7.47
C TYR A 32 -5.15 3.65 -7.02
N ILE A 33 -3.91 3.13 -6.89
CA ILE A 33 -2.79 3.99 -6.51
C ILE A 33 -2.58 5.13 -7.51
N TRP A 34 -2.76 4.87 -8.80
CA TRP A 34 -2.53 5.84 -9.86
C TRP A 34 -3.73 6.76 -10.04
N THR A 35 -4.94 6.21 -10.00
CA THR A 35 -6.17 6.98 -10.20
C THR A 35 -6.41 8.00 -9.09
N GLU A 36 -5.98 7.72 -7.86
CA GLU A 36 -6.18 8.66 -6.74
C GLU A 36 -5.04 9.64 -6.55
N THR A 37 -3.81 9.29 -6.94
CA THR A 37 -2.63 10.11 -6.62
C THR A 37 -2.09 10.88 -7.82
N ILE A 38 -2.14 10.31 -9.02
CA ILE A 38 -1.49 10.88 -10.21
C ILE A 38 -2.51 11.41 -11.20
N PHE A 39 -3.61 10.70 -11.43
CA PHE A 39 -4.58 11.08 -12.46
C PHE A 39 -5.20 12.47 -12.20
N PRO A 40 -5.56 12.87 -10.97
CA PRO A 40 -6.12 14.19 -10.69
C PRO A 40 -5.19 15.34 -11.09
N GLU A 41 -3.88 15.14 -10.97
CA GLU A 41 -2.85 16.12 -11.32
C GLU A 41 -2.59 16.19 -12.84
N LEU A 42 -3.00 15.17 -13.60
CA LEU A 42 -2.80 15.06 -15.04
C LEU A 42 -4.09 15.33 -15.85
N VAL A 43 -5.20 15.69 -15.21
CA VAL A 43 -6.50 15.91 -15.86
C VAL A 43 -6.47 16.98 -16.97
N SER A 44 -5.58 17.97 -16.86
CA SER A 44 -5.44 19.06 -17.85
C SER A 44 -4.42 18.78 -18.95
N SER A 45 -3.82 17.59 -18.95
CA SER A 45 -2.72 17.23 -19.86
C SER A 45 -3.22 16.61 -21.16
N LYS A 46 -2.36 16.59 -22.19
CA LYS A 46 -2.65 15.98 -23.52
C LYS A 46 -2.51 14.45 -23.52
N TYR A 47 -2.73 13.78 -22.38
CA TYR A 47 -2.50 12.36 -22.23
C TYR A 47 -3.80 11.58 -22.00
N ARG A 48 -3.93 10.43 -22.65
CA ARG A 48 -4.93 9.42 -22.35
C ARG A 48 -4.30 8.39 -21.41
N LEU A 49 -4.82 8.31 -20.18
CA LEU A 49 -4.20 7.55 -19.09
C LEU A 49 -4.88 6.20 -18.91
N PHE A 50 -4.10 5.14 -18.77
CA PHE A 50 -4.60 3.77 -18.57
C PHE A 50 -4.02 3.19 -17.28
N ALA A 51 -4.81 3.10 -16.21
CA ALA A 51 -4.38 2.40 -14.99
C ALA A 51 -4.75 0.92 -15.06
N VAL A 52 -3.74 0.05 -15.06
CA VAL A 52 -3.93 -1.39 -15.24
C VAL A 52 -3.90 -2.14 -13.92
N ASP A 53 -4.99 -2.84 -13.61
CA ASP A 53 -4.98 -3.92 -12.63
C ASP A 53 -4.28 -5.16 -13.22
N LEU A 54 -3.11 -5.52 -12.69
CA LEU A 54 -2.39 -6.70 -13.12
C LEU A 54 -3.20 -7.98 -12.84
N LEU A 55 -3.02 -8.99 -13.69
CA LEU A 55 -3.64 -10.31 -13.53
C LEU A 55 -3.46 -10.83 -12.09
N GLY A 56 -4.54 -11.23 -11.42
CA GLY A 56 -4.49 -11.66 -10.02
C GLY A 56 -4.75 -10.56 -8.99
N PHE A 57 -4.71 -9.28 -9.38
CA PHE A 57 -4.83 -8.13 -8.49
C PHE A 57 -6.08 -7.29 -8.78
N GLY A 58 -6.41 -6.37 -7.86
CA GLY A 58 -7.51 -5.42 -8.01
C GLY A 58 -8.81 -6.07 -8.51
N SER A 59 -9.39 -5.46 -9.53
CA SER A 59 -10.58 -5.93 -10.25
C SER A 59 -10.27 -6.91 -11.39
N SER A 60 -9.00 -7.23 -11.64
CA SER A 60 -8.62 -8.18 -12.67
C SER A 60 -8.96 -9.63 -12.28
N PRO A 61 -9.21 -10.50 -13.28
CA PRO A 61 -9.51 -11.91 -13.06
C PRO A 61 -8.43 -12.62 -12.22
N LYS A 62 -8.87 -13.61 -11.44
CA LYS A 62 -8.02 -14.42 -10.55
C LYS A 62 -8.18 -15.91 -10.89
N PRO A 63 -7.87 -16.33 -12.13
CA PRO A 63 -8.02 -17.72 -12.55
C PRO A 63 -7.14 -18.64 -11.70
N ARG A 64 -7.71 -19.75 -11.23
CA ARG A 64 -7.00 -20.73 -10.39
C ARG A 64 -5.94 -21.52 -11.15
N GLU A 65 -6.15 -21.72 -12.44
CA GLU A 65 -5.25 -22.49 -13.32
C GLU A 65 -4.14 -21.65 -13.97
N CYS A 66 -4.06 -20.35 -13.65
CA CYS A 66 -3.01 -19.48 -14.19
C CYS A 66 -1.78 -19.49 -13.29
N LEU A 67 -0.61 -19.56 -13.92
CA LEU A 67 0.68 -19.55 -13.23
C LEU A 67 1.20 -18.14 -12.93
N TYR A 68 0.51 -17.10 -13.42
CA TYR A 68 0.88 -15.68 -13.27
C TYR A 68 2.33 -15.43 -13.69
N THR A 69 2.75 -16.07 -14.79
CA THR A 69 4.07 -15.85 -15.36
C THR A 69 4.17 -14.45 -15.95
N LEU A 70 5.41 -13.99 -16.17
CA LEU A 70 5.64 -12.73 -16.87
C LEU A 70 4.90 -12.69 -18.22
N ASN A 71 4.93 -13.80 -18.98
CA ASN A 71 4.22 -13.89 -20.25
C ASN A 71 2.70 -13.80 -20.10
N ASP A 72 2.11 -14.41 -19.06
CA ASP A 72 0.68 -14.30 -18.78
C ASP A 72 0.27 -12.84 -18.53
N HIS A 73 1.09 -12.10 -17.78
CA HIS A 73 0.87 -10.67 -17.55
C HIS A 73 0.96 -9.87 -18.85
N LEU A 74 1.99 -10.13 -19.68
CA LEU A 74 2.18 -9.44 -20.97
C LEU A 74 1.02 -9.70 -21.92
N GLU A 75 0.59 -10.95 -22.06
CA GLU A 75 -0.51 -11.34 -22.94
C GLU A 75 -1.82 -10.68 -22.50
N MET A 76 -2.07 -10.65 -21.19
CA MET A 76 -3.27 -9.99 -20.66
C MET A 76 -3.26 -8.49 -20.91
N ILE A 77 -2.14 -7.80 -20.65
CA ILE A 77 -2.03 -6.35 -20.94
C ILE A 77 -2.19 -6.08 -22.44
N GLU A 78 -1.57 -6.89 -23.28
CA GLU A 78 -1.68 -6.77 -24.73
C GLU A 78 -3.14 -6.90 -25.19
N LYS A 79 -3.84 -7.94 -24.75
CA LYS A 79 -5.24 -8.17 -25.17
C LYS A 79 -6.18 -7.10 -24.66
N SER A 80 -6.03 -6.71 -23.40
CA SER A 80 -7.02 -5.89 -22.69
C SER A 80 -6.79 -4.38 -22.79
N VAL A 81 -5.58 -3.94 -23.14
CA VAL A 81 -5.23 -2.52 -23.25
C VAL A 81 -4.78 -2.22 -24.66
N ILE A 82 -3.66 -2.81 -25.09
CA ILE A 82 -3.01 -2.41 -26.35
C ILE A 82 -3.92 -2.70 -27.55
N ARG A 83 -4.47 -3.92 -27.65
CA ARG A 83 -5.33 -4.31 -28.77
C ARG A 83 -6.74 -3.75 -28.64
N GLU A 84 -7.30 -3.77 -27.44
CA GLU A 84 -8.67 -3.30 -27.19
C GLU A 84 -8.84 -1.81 -27.54
N PHE A 85 -7.84 -0.98 -27.22
CA PHE A 85 -7.89 0.47 -27.44
C PHE A 85 -7.03 0.93 -28.64
N ASP A 86 -6.54 -0.02 -29.43
CA ASP A 86 -5.70 0.16 -30.62
C ASP A 86 -4.49 1.09 -30.43
N LEU A 87 -3.75 0.92 -29.33
CA LEU A 87 -2.59 1.74 -28.99
C LEU A 87 -1.46 1.49 -30.00
N LYS A 88 -1.22 2.46 -30.90
CA LYS A 88 -0.11 2.40 -31.85
C LYS A 88 1.23 2.76 -31.21
N SER A 89 1.20 3.69 -30.27
CA SER A 89 2.36 4.15 -29.52
C SER A 89 1.96 4.60 -28.13
N PHE A 90 2.78 4.32 -27.12
CA PHE A 90 2.45 4.60 -25.73
C PHE A 90 3.69 4.88 -24.87
N HIS A 91 3.45 5.53 -23.74
CA HIS A 91 4.38 5.69 -22.64
C HIS A 91 4.08 4.65 -21.54
N LEU A 92 5.10 4.20 -20.83
CA LEU A 92 4.97 3.29 -19.70
C LEU A 92 5.38 3.98 -18.40
N VAL A 93 4.55 3.85 -17.36
CA VAL A 93 4.89 4.23 -16.00
C VAL A 93 4.66 3.02 -15.11
N ALA A 94 5.66 2.64 -14.31
CA ALA A 94 5.56 1.43 -13.52
C ALA A 94 6.20 1.56 -12.14
N HIS A 95 5.66 0.83 -11.17
CA HIS A 95 6.18 0.79 -9.80
C HIS A 95 6.54 -0.63 -9.35
N SER A 96 7.72 -0.78 -8.73
CA SER A 96 8.19 -2.03 -8.12
C SER A 96 8.07 -3.24 -9.08
N MET A 97 7.32 -4.30 -8.73
CA MET A 97 7.08 -5.46 -9.60
C MET A 97 6.59 -5.09 -11.01
N GLY A 98 5.77 -4.04 -11.13
CA GLY A 98 5.28 -3.55 -12.42
C GLY A 98 6.43 -3.11 -13.35
N CYS A 99 7.58 -2.71 -12.81
CA CYS A 99 8.76 -2.34 -13.61
C CYS A 99 9.31 -3.51 -14.41
N ILE A 100 9.25 -4.74 -13.86
CA ILE A 100 9.69 -5.95 -14.57
C ILE A 100 8.80 -6.18 -15.80
N ILE A 101 7.49 -6.02 -15.61
CA ILE A 101 6.49 -6.17 -16.67
C ILE A 101 6.65 -5.06 -17.72
N ALA A 102 6.88 -3.82 -17.27
CA ALA A 102 7.11 -2.68 -18.15
C ALA A 102 8.36 -2.85 -19.03
N LEU A 103 9.47 -3.33 -18.45
CA LEU A 103 10.69 -3.63 -19.20
C LEU A 103 10.47 -4.73 -20.23
N ALA A 104 9.70 -5.77 -19.89
CA ALA A 104 9.38 -6.84 -20.82
C ALA A 104 8.43 -6.36 -21.94
N LEU A 105 7.47 -5.48 -21.65
CA LEU A 105 6.66 -4.80 -22.67
C LEU A 105 7.54 -3.93 -23.58
N ALA A 106 8.46 -3.16 -23.01
CA ALA A 106 9.38 -2.32 -23.75
C ALA A 106 10.24 -3.13 -24.74
N ALA A 107 10.77 -4.27 -24.29
CA ALA A 107 11.53 -5.19 -25.14
C ALA A 107 10.66 -5.82 -26.25
N LYS A 108 9.37 -6.08 -25.99
CA LYS A 108 8.44 -6.65 -26.96
C LYS A 108 7.93 -5.63 -27.99
N TYR A 109 7.79 -4.35 -27.60
CA TYR A 109 7.24 -3.28 -28.42
C TYR A 109 8.18 -2.07 -28.57
N PRO A 110 9.44 -2.26 -29.05
CA PRO A 110 10.43 -1.18 -29.09
C PRO A 110 10.02 -0.03 -30.01
N ASN A 111 9.26 -0.30 -31.08
CA ASN A 111 8.82 0.73 -32.04
C ASN A 111 7.57 1.50 -31.58
N SER A 112 6.79 0.94 -30.66
CA SER A 112 5.58 1.58 -30.12
C SER A 112 5.87 2.32 -28.82
N LEU A 113 6.94 1.97 -28.11
CA LEU A 113 7.31 2.62 -26.86
C LEU A 113 7.92 4.01 -27.11
N LYS A 114 7.28 5.05 -26.58
CA LYS A 114 7.81 6.43 -26.64
C LYS A 114 8.71 6.78 -25.45
N SER A 115 8.32 6.36 -24.24
CA SER A 115 9.16 6.48 -23.05
C SER A 115 8.76 5.47 -21.99
N ILE A 116 9.66 5.26 -21.02
CA ILE A 116 9.43 4.40 -19.86
C ILE A 116 9.93 5.10 -18.58
N THR A 117 9.08 5.13 -17.55
CA THR A 117 9.39 5.66 -16.23
C THR A 117 9.28 4.52 -15.20
N LEU A 118 10.38 4.22 -14.53
CA LEU A 118 10.47 3.15 -13.54
C LEU A 118 10.61 3.73 -12.13
N VAL A 119 9.64 3.45 -11.28
CA VAL A 119 9.60 3.92 -9.88
C VAL A 119 9.94 2.75 -8.95
N ALA A 120 11.03 2.89 -8.20
CA ALA A 120 11.56 1.84 -7.33
C ALA A 120 11.69 0.47 -8.04
N PRO A 121 12.37 0.38 -9.21
CA PRO A 121 12.54 -0.87 -9.90
C PRO A 121 13.35 -1.86 -9.05
N PRO A 122 12.99 -3.16 -9.05
CA PRO A 122 13.85 -4.17 -8.46
C PRO A 122 15.17 -4.21 -9.21
N TYR A 123 16.28 -4.02 -8.49
CA TYR A 123 17.62 -4.12 -9.05
C TYR A 123 17.97 -5.60 -9.24
N PHE A 124 18.07 -6.03 -10.50
CA PHE A 124 18.68 -7.31 -10.85
C PHE A 124 20.11 -7.03 -11.30
N ILE A 125 21.08 -7.44 -10.49
CA ILE A 125 22.48 -7.38 -10.89
C ILE A 125 22.67 -8.47 -11.95
N THR A 126 22.74 -8.04 -13.22
CA THR A 126 23.23 -8.87 -14.32
C THR A 126 24.75 -8.86 -14.23
N SER A 127 25.32 -9.92 -13.68
CA SER A 127 26.77 -10.15 -13.70
C SER A 127 27.18 -10.54 -15.12
N GLU A 128 27.39 -9.55 -15.98
CA GLU A 128 28.24 -9.71 -17.15
C GLU A 128 29.67 -9.42 -16.66
N GLU A 129 30.48 -10.48 -16.52
CA GLU A 129 31.85 -10.49 -15.99
C GLU A 129 32.01 -10.20 -14.48
N GLU A 130 31.68 -11.18 -13.62
CA GLU A 130 32.13 -11.17 -12.22
C GLU A 130 33.08 -12.35 -11.95
N ASP A 131 34.25 -12.03 -11.40
CA ASP A 131 35.26 -13.00 -10.92
C ASP A 131 34.57 -14.05 -10.03
N PRO A 132 34.86 -15.37 -10.17
CA PRO A 132 34.28 -16.42 -9.34
C PRO A 132 34.30 -16.13 -7.83
N SER A 133 35.29 -15.34 -7.37
CA SER A 133 35.41 -14.89 -5.99
C SER A 133 34.37 -13.85 -5.56
N GLU A 134 33.96 -12.93 -6.44
CA GLU A 134 32.86 -11.98 -6.18
C GLU A 134 31.51 -12.68 -6.11
N ILE A 135 31.29 -13.70 -6.94
CA ILE A 135 30.05 -14.50 -6.91
C ILE A 135 29.94 -15.27 -5.59
N ALA A 136 31.05 -15.83 -5.09
CA ALA A 136 31.10 -16.50 -3.79
C ALA A 136 30.84 -15.51 -2.64
N LEU A 137 31.47 -14.33 -2.69
CA LEU A 137 31.24 -13.26 -1.71
C LEU A 137 29.81 -12.73 -1.73
N LYS A 138 29.18 -12.54 -2.90
CA LYS A 138 27.76 -12.14 -2.99
C LYS A 138 26.81 -13.22 -2.53
N ARG A 139 27.07 -14.50 -2.84
CA ARG A 139 26.26 -15.62 -2.32
C ARG A 139 26.36 -15.77 -0.81
N LEU A 140 27.54 -15.54 -0.24
CA LEU A 140 27.76 -15.55 1.21
C LEU A 140 27.18 -14.29 1.87
N ALA A 141 27.37 -13.10 1.29
CA ALA A 141 26.86 -11.84 1.82
C ALA A 141 25.32 -11.75 1.76
N TYR A 142 24.69 -12.19 0.67
CA TYR A 142 23.23 -12.28 0.57
C TYR A 142 22.64 -13.31 1.55
N LYS A 143 23.37 -14.40 1.85
CA LYS A 143 22.99 -15.35 2.91
C LYS A 143 23.30 -14.85 4.33
N SER A 144 24.28 -13.98 4.52
CA SER A 144 24.73 -13.54 5.85
C SER A 144 24.20 -12.19 6.32
N VAL A 145 23.48 -11.42 5.49
CA VAL A 145 22.97 -10.11 5.92
C VAL A 145 21.46 -9.99 5.75
N TRP A 146 20.75 -10.83 6.50
CA TRP A 146 19.66 -10.31 7.33
C TRP A 146 20.03 -10.61 8.78
N PRO A 147 20.72 -9.70 9.49
CA PRO A 147 20.84 -9.80 10.93
C PRO A 147 19.42 -9.97 11.49
N PRO A 148 19.15 -10.97 12.36
CA PRO A 148 17.82 -11.22 12.92
C PRO A 148 17.16 -9.95 13.50
N LEU A 149 17.99 -9.01 13.96
CA LEU A 149 17.58 -7.70 14.44
C LEU A 149 17.00 -6.78 13.35
N LEU A 150 17.55 -6.78 12.13
CA LEU A 150 17.05 -6.00 11.00
C LEU A 150 15.79 -6.59 10.37
N PHE A 151 15.70 -7.93 10.34
CA PHE A 151 14.44 -8.61 10.01
C PHE A 151 13.36 -8.26 11.04
N GLY A 152 13.73 -8.28 12.33
CA GLY A 152 12.87 -7.84 13.42
C GLY A 152 12.43 -6.38 13.27
N SER A 153 13.33 -5.45 12.96
CA SER A 153 12.95 -4.04 12.80
C SER A 153 12.05 -3.81 11.59
N ALA A 154 12.33 -4.44 10.45
CA ALA A 154 11.46 -4.33 9.26
C ALA A 154 10.07 -4.93 9.52
N PHE A 155 10.01 -6.07 10.21
CA PHE A 155 8.75 -6.70 10.66
C PHE A 155 8.02 -5.82 11.68
N MET A 156 8.74 -5.19 12.61
CA MET A 156 8.17 -4.27 13.62
C MET A 156 7.67 -2.96 13.01
N THR A 157 8.36 -2.39 12.03
CA THR A 157 7.90 -1.20 11.29
C THR A 157 6.64 -1.52 10.47
N TRP A 158 6.58 -2.70 9.85
CA TRP A 158 5.36 -3.19 9.20
C TRP A 158 4.21 -3.41 10.20
N TYR A 159 4.51 -3.98 11.38
CA TYR A 159 3.57 -4.13 12.49
C TYR A 159 3.13 -2.81 13.11
N GLU A 160 3.95 -1.75 13.06
CA GLU A 160 3.57 -0.43 13.54
C GLU A 160 2.50 0.20 12.62
N HIS A 161 2.63 0.01 11.30
CA HIS A 161 1.61 0.43 10.34
C HIS A 161 0.33 -0.41 10.43
N LEU A 162 0.45 -1.74 10.50
CA LEU A 162 -0.68 -2.64 10.75
C LEU A 162 -1.34 -2.34 12.10
N GLY A 163 -0.54 -2.07 13.13
CA GLY A 163 -1.00 -1.74 14.47
C GLY A 163 -1.75 -0.42 14.52
N ARG A 164 -1.31 0.60 13.77
CA ARG A 164 -2.05 1.87 13.61
C ARG A 164 -3.37 1.68 12.85
N CYS A 165 -3.38 0.85 11.80
CA CYS A 165 -4.62 0.50 11.09
C CYS A 165 -5.60 -0.30 11.97
N VAL A 166 -5.12 -1.32 12.69
CA VAL A 166 -5.92 -2.14 13.60
C VAL A 166 -6.42 -1.30 14.78
N CYS A 167 -5.57 -0.46 15.36
CA CYS A 167 -5.96 0.49 16.41
C CYS A 167 -7.04 1.46 15.91
N PHE A 168 -6.90 2.01 14.71
CA PHE A 168 -7.91 2.87 14.11
C PHE A 168 -9.25 2.14 13.91
N VAL A 169 -9.24 0.91 13.40
CA VAL A 169 -10.45 0.08 13.23
C VAL A 169 -11.09 -0.29 14.58
N LEU A 170 -10.27 -0.69 15.56
CA LEU A 170 -10.73 -1.03 16.91
C LEU A 170 -11.32 0.19 17.62
N CYS A 171 -10.64 1.35 17.59
CA CYS A 171 -11.12 2.57 18.21
C CYS A 171 -12.37 3.12 17.50
N ARG A 172 -12.39 3.13 16.16
CA ARG A 172 -13.53 3.61 15.38
C ARG A 172 -14.77 2.74 15.56
N HIS A 173 -14.60 1.44 15.79
CA HIS A 173 -15.69 0.48 15.96
C HIS A 173 -15.80 -0.08 17.38
N HIS A 174 -15.21 0.58 18.39
CA HIS A 174 -15.11 0.09 19.77
C HIS A 174 -16.48 -0.33 20.37
N LYS A 175 -17.55 0.43 20.08
CA LYS A 175 -18.91 0.10 20.55
C LYS A 175 -19.47 -1.20 19.94
N THR A 176 -19.05 -1.54 18.73
CA THR A 176 -19.43 -2.80 18.05
C THR A 176 -18.66 -3.97 18.65
N TRP A 177 -17.36 -3.81 18.87
CA TRP A 177 -16.52 -4.80 19.57
C TRP A 177 -16.98 -5.05 20.99
N GLU A 178 -17.39 -4.01 21.72
CA GLU A 178 -17.94 -4.14 23.07
C GLU A 178 -19.24 -4.96 23.08
N LYS A 179 -20.11 -4.78 22.09
CA LYS A 179 -21.33 -5.59 21.92
C LYS A 179 -20.99 -7.04 21.60
N ILE A 180 -20.03 -7.28 20.71
CA ILE A 180 -19.57 -8.63 20.34
C ILE A 180 -18.95 -9.33 21.56
N LEU A 181 -18.06 -8.64 22.30
CA LEU A 181 -17.44 -9.16 23.51
C LEU A 181 -18.51 -9.47 24.58
N LYS A 182 -19.50 -8.59 24.78
CA LYS A 182 -20.63 -8.86 25.69
C LYS A 182 -21.48 -10.06 25.27
N LEU A 183 -21.58 -10.31 23.96
CA LEU A 183 -22.32 -11.44 23.40
C LEU A 183 -21.53 -12.76 23.53
N VAL A 184 -20.22 -12.72 23.30
CA VAL A 184 -19.29 -13.86 23.42
C VAL A 184 -19.03 -14.23 24.88
N THR A 185 -18.90 -13.26 25.77
CA THR A 185 -18.58 -13.50 27.20
C THR A 185 -19.81 -13.75 28.09
N ARG A 186 -21.02 -13.71 27.52
CA ARG A 186 -22.34 -14.00 28.13
C ARG A 186 -22.32 -13.92 29.67
N LYS A 187 -22.27 -12.70 30.22
CA LYS A 187 -22.27 -12.36 31.67
C LYS A 187 -21.43 -13.30 32.55
N ARG A 188 -20.15 -12.98 32.75
CA ARG A 188 -19.49 -13.22 34.06
C ARG A 188 -18.79 -11.96 34.54
N TYR A 189 -19.23 -11.53 35.72
CA TYR A 189 -18.83 -10.37 36.49
C TYR A 189 -17.32 -10.27 36.70
N ILE A 190 -16.73 -9.10 36.43
CA ILE A 190 -15.56 -8.61 37.16
C ILE A 190 -15.78 -7.11 37.45
N PHE A 191 -16.61 -6.83 38.45
CA PHE A 191 -16.58 -5.56 39.17
C PHE A 191 -16.25 -5.88 40.62
N GLN A 192 -14.99 -6.24 40.89
CA GLN A 192 -14.50 -6.48 42.25
C GLN A 192 -13.06 -5.96 42.42
N TYR A 193 -12.80 -4.73 41.97
CA TYR A 193 -11.57 -4.00 42.31
C TYR A 193 -11.80 -2.55 42.77
N MET A 194 -13.05 -2.11 42.96
CA MET A 194 -13.38 -0.76 43.47
C MET A 194 -14.14 -0.75 44.82
N THR A 195 -13.96 -1.76 45.66
CA THR A 195 -14.49 -1.75 47.04
C THR A 195 -13.45 -2.05 48.11
N ARG A 196 -12.15 -1.87 47.82
CA ARG A 196 -11.07 -1.98 48.81
C ARG A 196 -10.45 -0.64 49.28
N TYR A 197 -11.04 0.50 48.89
CA TYR A 197 -10.64 1.83 49.42
C TYR A 197 -11.54 2.35 50.56
N LYS A 198 -12.55 1.59 50.97
CA LYS A 198 -13.37 1.94 52.13
C LYS A 198 -13.30 0.83 53.16
N THR A 199 -12.21 0.76 53.92
CA THR A 199 -12.15 0.36 55.34
C THR A 199 -10.70 0.17 55.78
N THR A 200 -10.07 1.26 56.22
CA THR A 200 -8.99 1.20 57.21
C THR A 200 -9.24 2.35 58.18
N PRO A 201 -9.48 2.08 59.47
CA PRO A 201 -9.55 3.14 60.48
C PRO A 201 -8.12 3.60 60.78
N SER A 202 -7.77 4.78 60.29
CA SER A 202 -6.54 5.47 60.71
C SER A 202 -6.76 6.04 62.10
N LYS A 203 -5.90 5.61 63.03
CA LYS A 203 -5.78 6.11 64.40
C LYS A 203 -5.52 7.63 64.42
N ALA A 204 -5.92 8.19 65.56
CA ALA A 204 -5.83 9.58 65.97
C ALA A 204 -4.45 10.24 65.77
N ALA A 205 -4.48 11.48 65.27
CA ALA A 205 -3.68 12.60 65.74
C ALA A 205 -4.32 13.88 65.19
N ASN A 206 -5.02 14.61 66.04
CA ASN A 206 -5.65 15.90 65.72
C ASN A 206 -5.19 16.89 66.80
N GLU A 207 -4.43 17.90 66.40
CA GLU A 207 -4.33 19.21 67.05
C GLU A 207 -3.51 20.15 66.13
N PRO A 208 -3.74 21.48 66.14
CA PRO A 208 -5.00 22.19 66.28
C PRO A 208 -5.31 23.09 65.07
N ASN A 209 -6.57 23.50 65.06
CA ASN A 209 -7.27 24.36 64.12
C ASN A 209 -6.73 25.80 64.17
N VAL A 210 -6.26 26.35 63.04
CA VAL A 210 -6.09 27.80 62.86
C VAL A 210 -7.30 28.31 62.09
N GLN A 211 -8.19 28.99 62.82
CA GLN A 211 -9.29 29.78 62.30
C GLN A 211 -8.79 30.80 61.26
N GLY A 212 -9.37 30.79 60.05
CA GLY A 212 -9.03 31.74 58.99
C GLY A 212 -10.19 31.89 58.00
N THR A 213 -11.07 32.83 58.32
CA THR A 213 -12.34 33.15 57.67
C THR A 213 -12.22 33.58 56.20
N ILE A 214 -13.18 33.10 55.43
CA ILE A 214 -13.69 33.53 54.11
C ILE A 214 -13.65 35.05 53.90
N ARG A 215 -13.24 35.50 52.70
CA ARG A 215 -14.09 36.35 51.82
C ARG A 215 -13.50 36.57 50.43
N SER A 216 -14.36 36.34 49.44
CA SER A 216 -14.27 36.74 48.05
C SER A 216 -14.40 38.25 47.88
N PHE A 217 -13.86 38.73 46.76
CA PHE A 217 -14.04 40.04 46.13
C PHE A 217 -15.42 40.69 46.33
N SER A 218 -15.39 41.94 46.78
CA SER A 218 -15.77 43.11 45.95
C SER A 218 -14.63 44.12 46.01
#